data_AF-A0A838J2K6-F1
#
_entry.id   AF-A0A838J2K6-F1
#
_cell.length_a   1.000
_cell.length_b   1.000
_cell.length_c   1.000
_cell.angle_alpha   90.00
_cell.angle_beta   90.00
_cell.angle_gamma   90.00
#
_symmetry.space_group_name_H-M   'P 1'
#
loop_
_entity.id
_entity.type
_entity.pdbx_description
1 polymer ?
#
loop_
_entity_poly.entity_id
_entity_poly.type
_entity_poly.pdbx_seq_one_letter_code
_entity_poly.pdbx_strand_id
1 'polypeptide(L)'
;MAMTPTQMLQELEPLSHKARVGRVIELGLQAGAGTNAASIVAAWERGDYYERWLALYSCFGSRDGEHVLRAFADPSAAIRGLAWKLSAFLCDDVQLQRGLALVPNSKHATLLRMLYRRGRLAPIDTFLHTLAAQGEMTRLPSLLGFGSTPVVAQYIGQALQYAAISDLRRLANLHPDILLPLLQAQVQASTELEPGLIWRMNAVLPIFAETRPDEMLALVMIASRHTPLARLQLQPLVAKRPNELVDLLLGLGDRSSLNFSRSIQRLDLEHILRLMERPDRMLSQPEWWFRRIPVEQRAVIYERYARGWYNAEECLSLALVAALPREQRYQEARRHLALPALATRPLQRLPYATYLPWDEAVTTLTPFIKNPDPELRALA
;
A
#
# COMPACT_ATOMS: atom_id res chain seq x y z
N MET A 1 -20.78 -35.44 -45.87
CA MET A 1 -20.15 -36.43 -44.97
C MET A 1 -19.88 -35.74 -43.65
N ALA A 2 -20.17 -36.39 -42.52
CA ALA A 2 -19.91 -35.83 -41.20
C ALA A 2 -18.38 -35.85 -40.93
N MET A 3 -17.80 -34.71 -40.59
CA MET A 3 -16.39 -34.59 -40.22
C MET A 3 -16.10 -35.37 -38.94
N THR A 4 -14.99 -36.11 -38.89
CA THR A 4 -14.58 -36.88 -37.70
C THR A 4 -13.67 -36.06 -36.77
N PRO A 5 -13.53 -36.44 -35.49
CA PRO A 5 -12.65 -35.73 -34.56
C PRO A 5 -11.18 -35.67 -35.02
N THR A 6 -10.66 -36.75 -35.62
CA THR A 6 -9.30 -36.82 -36.15
C THR A 6 -9.12 -35.92 -37.38
N GLN A 7 -10.12 -35.87 -38.27
CA GLN A 7 -10.10 -34.96 -39.42
C GLN A 7 -10.09 -33.50 -38.98
N MET A 8 -10.84 -33.17 -37.93
CA MET A 8 -10.82 -31.82 -37.35
C MET A 8 -9.45 -31.47 -36.78
N LEU A 9 -8.77 -32.40 -36.10
CA LEU A 9 -7.39 -32.16 -35.62
C LEU A 9 -6.41 -31.89 -36.78
N GLN A 10 -6.50 -32.68 -37.85
CA GLN A 10 -5.68 -32.49 -39.06
C GLN A 10 -5.92 -31.12 -39.72
N GLU A 11 -7.15 -30.61 -39.70
CA GLU A 11 -7.47 -29.25 -40.18
C GLU A 11 -6.80 -28.16 -39.32
N LEU A 12 -6.63 -28.41 -38.01
CA LEU A 12 -6.06 -27.46 -37.05
C LEU A 12 -4.53 -27.43 -37.04
N GLU A 13 -3.86 -28.50 -37.46
CA GLU A 13 -2.40 -28.65 -37.47
C GLU A 13 -1.66 -27.53 -38.24
N PRO A 14 -2.02 -27.20 -39.50
CA PRO A 14 -1.29 -26.19 -40.28
C PRO A 14 -1.56 -24.75 -39.79
N LEU A 15 -2.54 -24.54 -38.90
CA LEU A 15 -2.94 -23.21 -38.47
C LEU A 15 -2.01 -22.63 -37.39
N SER A 16 -1.85 -21.31 -37.42
CA SER A 16 -1.25 -20.57 -36.30
C SER A 16 -2.09 -20.71 -35.03
N HIS A 17 -1.49 -20.52 -33.84
CA HIS A 17 -2.21 -20.62 -32.56
C HIS A 17 -3.49 -19.76 -32.52
N LYS A 18 -3.42 -18.51 -33.01
CA LYS A 18 -4.59 -17.60 -33.05
C LYS A 18 -5.69 -18.13 -33.97
N ALA A 19 -5.34 -18.57 -35.18
CA ALA A 19 -6.29 -19.12 -36.13
C ALA A 19 -6.92 -20.42 -35.62
N ARG A 20 -6.11 -21.27 -34.97
CA ARG A 20 -6.55 -22.51 -34.35
C ARG A 20 -7.58 -22.27 -33.27
N VAL A 21 -7.30 -21.37 -32.32
CA VAL A 21 -8.25 -21.02 -31.27
C VAL A 21 -9.53 -20.43 -31.87
N GLY A 22 -9.43 -19.55 -32.87
CA GLY A 22 -10.61 -19.01 -33.57
C GLY A 22 -11.48 -20.12 -34.16
N ARG A 23 -10.86 -21.08 -34.84
CA ARG A 23 -11.56 -22.22 -35.45
C ARG A 23 -12.23 -23.14 -34.42
N VAL A 24 -11.58 -23.37 -33.28
CA VAL A 24 -12.15 -24.15 -32.15
C VAL A 24 -13.35 -23.43 -31.53
N ILE A 25 -13.34 -22.10 -31.46
CA ILE A 25 -14.48 -21.32 -30.99
C ILE A 25 -15.65 -21.44 -31.96
N GLU A 26 -15.41 -21.38 -33.28
CA GLU A 26 -16.45 -21.62 -34.29
C GLU A 26 -17.03 -23.04 -34.18
N LEU A 27 -16.18 -24.05 -33.98
CA LEU A 27 -16.63 -25.42 -33.73
C LEU A 27 -17.54 -25.48 -32.49
N GLY A 28 -17.17 -24.77 -31.42
CA GLY A 28 -18.01 -24.63 -30.24
C GLY A 28 -19.37 -24.00 -30.53
N LEU A 29 -19.41 -22.93 -31.33
CA LEU A 29 -20.68 -22.30 -31.73
C LEU A 29 -21.57 -23.29 -32.50
N GLN A 30 -20.99 -24.07 -33.41
CA GLN A 30 -21.69 -25.13 -34.15
C GLN A 30 -22.16 -26.27 -33.22
N ALA A 31 -21.38 -26.60 -32.20
CA ALA A 31 -21.74 -27.61 -31.20
C ALA A 31 -22.94 -27.16 -30.36
N GLY A 32 -22.98 -25.89 -29.94
CA GLY A 32 -24.12 -25.31 -29.23
C GLY A 32 -25.41 -25.28 -30.04
N ALA A 33 -25.30 -25.22 -31.37
CA ALA A 33 -26.43 -25.33 -32.30
C ALA A 33 -26.90 -26.77 -32.57
N GLY A 34 -26.33 -27.79 -31.89
CA GLY A 34 -26.75 -29.19 -32.01
C GLY A 34 -26.27 -29.92 -33.26
N THR A 35 -25.22 -29.40 -33.93
CA THR A 35 -24.64 -30.04 -35.11
C THR A 35 -23.71 -31.21 -34.74
N ASN A 36 -23.17 -31.90 -35.75
CA ASN A 36 -22.13 -32.93 -35.56
C ASN A 36 -20.89 -32.41 -34.77
N ALA A 37 -20.66 -31.10 -34.71
CA ALA A 37 -19.59 -30.53 -33.89
C ALA A 37 -19.69 -30.90 -32.40
N ALA A 38 -20.90 -31.14 -31.87
CA ALA A 38 -21.09 -31.57 -30.48
C ALA A 38 -20.45 -32.95 -30.21
N SER A 39 -20.53 -33.87 -31.17
CA SER A 39 -19.92 -35.20 -31.06
C SER A 39 -18.39 -35.11 -31.09
N ILE A 40 -17.84 -34.17 -31.88
CA ILE A 40 -16.40 -33.90 -31.95
C ILE A 40 -15.89 -33.37 -30.61
N VAL A 41 -16.54 -32.35 -30.05
CA VAL A 41 -16.16 -31.77 -28.76
C VAL A 41 -16.25 -32.81 -27.64
N ALA A 42 -17.30 -33.63 -27.62
CA ALA A 42 -17.48 -34.70 -26.63
C ALA A 42 -16.46 -35.86 -26.78
N ALA A 43 -15.90 -36.06 -27.97
CA ALA A 43 -14.79 -36.99 -28.17
C ALA A 43 -13.49 -36.39 -27.64
N TRP A 44 -13.19 -35.13 -27.96
CA TRP A 44 -12.00 -34.43 -27.48
C TRP A 44 -11.96 -34.27 -25.97
N GLU A 45 -13.12 -34.10 -25.30
CA GLU A 45 -13.21 -34.05 -23.83
C GLU A 45 -12.65 -35.31 -23.14
N ARG A 46 -12.65 -36.46 -23.83
CA ARG A 46 -12.13 -37.74 -23.33
C ARG A 46 -10.77 -38.10 -23.92
N GLY A 47 -10.19 -37.19 -24.70
CA GLY A 47 -8.96 -37.37 -25.43
C GLY A 47 -7.70 -37.16 -24.59
N ASP A 48 -6.59 -36.93 -25.28
CA ASP A 48 -5.32 -36.56 -24.66
C ASP A 48 -5.35 -35.14 -24.07
N TYR A 49 -4.24 -34.68 -23.48
CA TYR A 49 -4.16 -33.34 -22.89
C TYR A 49 -4.54 -32.23 -23.90
N TYR A 50 -4.08 -32.34 -25.14
CA TYR A 50 -4.27 -31.31 -26.14
C TYR A 50 -5.72 -31.28 -26.63
N GLU A 51 -6.31 -32.45 -26.89
CA GLU A 51 -7.72 -32.58 -27.24
C GLU A 51 -8.64 -32.01 -26.15
N ARG A 52 -8.40 -32.36 -24.87
CA ARG A 52 -9.19 -31.83 -23.76
C ARG A 52 -9.03 -30.32 -23.60
N TRP A 53 -7.84 -29.80 -23.88
CA TRP A 53 -7.60 -28.36 -23.90
C TRP A 53 -8.40 -27.68 -25.02
N LEU A 54 -8.42 -28.23 -26.23
CA LEU A 54 -9.23 -27.73 -27.35
C LEU A 54 -10.74 -27.80 -27.03
N ALA A 55 -11.20 -28.91 -26.43
CA ALA A 55 -12.57 -29.08 -26.00
C ALA A 55 -13.00 -27.97 -25.03
N LEU A 56 -12.16 -27.63 -24.05
CA LEU A 56 -12.42 -26.53 -23.13
C LEU A 56 -12.43 -25.16 -23.83
N TYR A 57 -11.56 -24.92 -24.82
CA TYR A 57 -11.62 -23.68 -25.61
C TYR A 57 -12.89 -23.56 -26.46
N SER A 58 -13.47 -24.67 -26.90
CA SER A 58 -14.74 -24.64 -27.65
C SER A 58 -15.88 -24.03 -26.81
N CYS A 59 -15.78 -24.07 -25.47
CA CYS A 59 -16.77 -23.49 -24.56
C CYS A 59 -16.96 -21.98 -24.75
N PHE A 60 -15.96 -21.25 -25.27
CA PHE A 60 -16.13 -19.84 -25.62
C PHE A 60 -17.22 -19.62 -26.68
N GLY A 61 -17.38 -20.56 -27.62
CA GLY A 61 -18.39 -20.52 -28.67
C GLY A 61 -19.71 -21.15 -28.24
N SER A 62 -19.66 -22.35 -27.64
CA SER A 62 -20.87 -23.09 -27.26
C SER A 62 -21.59 -22.50 -26.04
N ARG A 63 -20.88 -21.73 -25.21
CA ARG A 63 -21.34 -21.28 -23.88
C ARG A 63 -21.72 -22.43 -22.94
N ASP A 64 -21.16 -23.62 -23.14
CA ASP A 64 -21.44 -24.80 -22.30
C ASP A 64 -20.76 -24.68 -20.93
N GLY A 65 -21.49 -24.16 -19.95
CA GLY A 65 -21.06 -24.05 -18.56
C GLY A 65 -20.88 -25.40 -17.86
N GLU A 66 -21.60 -26.45 -18.25
CA GLU A 66 -21.46 -27.79 -17.64
C GLU A 66 -20.14 -28.43 -18.05
N HIS A 67 -19.69 -28.24 -19.29
CA HIS A 67 -18.36 -28.68 -19.72
C HIS A 67 -17.26 -28.00 -18.90
N VAL A 68 -17.38 -26.68 -18.70
CA VAL A 68 -16.43 -25.94 -17.86
C VAL A 68 -16.39 -26.50 -16.43
N LEU A 69 -17.55 -26.87 -15.85
CA LEU A 69 -17.59 -27.50 -14.53
C LEU A 69 -16.93 -28.88 -14.49
N ARG A 70 -17.16 -29.73 -15.50
CA ARG A 70 -16.48 -31.04 -15.58
C ARG A 70 -14.96 -30.89 -15.63
N ALA A 71 -14.47 -29.86 -16.33
CA ALA A 71 -13.04 -29.54 -16.41
C ALA A 71 -12.40 -29.10 -15.08
N PHE A 72 -13.19 -28.83 -14.02
CA PHE A 72 -12.64 -28.57 -12.68
C PHE A 72 -11.94 -29.80 -12.09
N ALA A 73 -12.37 -31.00 -12.51
CA ALA A 73 -11.80 -32.27 -12.08
C ALA A 73 -10.75 -32.82 -13.06
N ASP A 74 -10.35 -32.08 -14.10
CA ASP A 74 -9.37 -32.56 -15.08
C ASP A 74 -8.04 -32.92 -14.39
N PRO A 75 -7.34 -34.00 -14.78
CA PRO A 75 -6.02 -34.35 -14.21
C PRO A 75 -4.97 -33.24 -14.33
N SER A 76 -5.03 -32.43 -15.39
CA SER A 76 -4.09 -31.35 -15.66
C SER A 76 -4.42 -30.08 -14.88
N ALA A 77 -3.45 -29.59 -14.10
CA ALA A 77 -3.56 -28.31 -13.39
C ALA A 77 -3.77 -27.12 -14.35
N ALA A 78 -3.24 -27.18 -15.58
CA ALA A 78 -3.39 -26.14 -16.57
C ALA A 78 -4.84 -26.03 -17.08
N ILE A 79 -5.49 -27.18 -17.35
CA ILE A 79 -6.89 -27.24 -17.77
C ILE A 79 -7.79 -26.77 -16.63
N ARG A 80 -7.59 -27.26 -15.39
CA ARG A 80 -8.33 -26.76 -14.22
C ARG A 80 -8.21 -25.25 -14.04
N GLY A 81 -6.99 -24.72 -14.18
CA GLY A 81 -6.71 -23.29 -14.05
C GLY A 81 -7.40 -22.44 -15.14
N LEU A 82 -7.54 -22.97 -16.35
CA LEU A 82 -8.31 -22.34 -17.42
C LEU A 82 -9.82 -22.42 -17.14
N ALA A 83 -10.30 -23.58 -16.69
CA ALA A 83 -11.71 -23.80 -16.36
C ALA A 83 -12.20 -22.81 -15.29
N TRP A 84 -11.41 -22.55 -14.24
CA TRP A 84 -11.77 -21.55 -13.22
C TRP A 84 -11.88 -20.12 -13.77
N LYS A 85 -11.10 -19.78 -14.80
CA LYS A 85 -11.21 -18.47 -15.45
C LYS A 85 -12.45 -18.40 -16.33
N LEU A 86 -12.76 -19.49 -17.02
CA LEU A 86 -13.93 -19.60 -17.89
C LEU A 86 -15.23 -19.62 -17.09
N SER A 87 -15.24 -20.23 -15.91
CA SER A 87 -16.47 -20.34 -15.11
C SER A 87 -17.04 -18.98 -14.74
N ALA A 88 -16.17 -18.02 -14.42
CA ALA A 88 -16.57 -16.63 -14.14
C ALA A 88 -17.22 -15.92 -15.35
N PHE A 89 -17.05 -16.45 -16.57
CA PHE A 89 -17.59 -15.89 -17.81
C PHE A 89 -18.78 -16.68 -18.36
N LEU A 90 -18.77 -18.00 -18.22
CA LEU A 90 -19.70 -18.91 -18.91
C LEU A 90 -20.72 -19.57 -17.99
N CYS A 91 -20.41 -19.75 -16.71
CA CYS A 91 -21.31 -20.43 -15.79
C CYS A 91 -22.40 -19.47 -15.27
N ASP A 92 -23.61 -20.01 -15.11
CA ASP A 92 -24.67 -19.37 -14.33
C ASP A 92 -24.40 -19.46 -12.82
N ASP A 93 -25.26 -18.86 -12.01
CA ASP A 93 -25.05 -18.80 -10.55
C ASP A 93 -25.19 -20.18 -9.87
N VAL A 94 -26.07 -21.06 -10.37
CA VAL A 94 -26.26 -22.43 -9.84
C VAL A 94 -25.02 -23.28 -10.14
N GLN A 95 -24.50 -23.14 -11.35
CA GLN A 95 -23.27 -23.78 -11.78
C GLN A 95 -22.07 -23.29 -10.98
N LEU A 96 -21.96 -21.98 -10.74
CA LEU A 96 -20.89 -21.41 -9.92
C LEU A 96 -20.93 -21.91 -8.48
N GLN A 97 -22.11 -22.08 -7.88
CA GLN A 97 -22.26 -22.67 -6.55
C GLN A 97 -21.74 -24.12 -6.51
N ARG A 98 -22.14 -24.95 -7.49
CA ARG A 98 -21.61 -26.32 -7.64
C ARG A 98 -20.09 -26.30 -7.82
N GLY A 99 -19.57 -25.42 -8.68
CA GLY A 99 -18.15 -25.26 -8.93
C GLY A 99 -17.36 -24.88 -7.68
N LEU A 100 -17.88 -23.97 -6.86
CA LEU A 100 -17.24 -23.55 -5.60
C LEU A 100 -17.08 -24.70 -4.61
N ALA A 101 -18.04 -25.61 -4.54
CA ALA A 101 -17.96 -26.82 -3.72
C ALA A 101 -16.88 -27.82 -4.20
N LEU A 102 -16.56 -27.82 -5.50
CA LEU A 102 -15.55 -28.72 -6.09
C LEU A 102 -14.13 -28.15 -6.03
N VAL A 103 -13.99 -26.84 -5.91
CA VAL A 103 -12.67 -26.17 -5.91
C VAL A 103 -11.95 -26.40 -4.57
N PRO A 104 -10.66 -26.73 -4.57
CA PRO A 104 -9.89 -26.83 -3.34
C PRO A 104 -9.85 -25.50 -2.57
N ASN A 105 -9.86 -25.59 -1.24
CA ASN A 105 -9.88 -24.42 -0.34
C ASN A 105 -8.81 -23.36 -0.66
N SER A 106 -7.60 -23.80 -1.06
CA SER A 106 -6.48 -22.91 -1.44
C SER A 106 -6.75 -22.05 -2.68
N LYS A 107 -7.78 -22.38 -3.46
CA LYS A 107 -8.13 -21.72 -4.72
C LYS A 107 -9.42 -20.90 -4.63
N HIS A 108 -10.20 -21.01 -3.55
CA HIS A 108 -11.41 -20.21 -3.35
C HIS A 108 -11.14 -18.71 -3.43
N ALA A 109 -10.11 -18.20 -2.75
CA ALA A 109 -9.78 -16.77 -2.81
C ALA A 109 -9.45 -16.28 -4.23
N THR A 110 -8.90 -17.15 -5.09
CA THR A 110 -8.59 -16.82 -6.48
C THR A 110 -9.87 -16.75 -7.30
N LEU A 111 -10.75 -17.74 -7.17
CA LEU A 111 -12.03 -17.78 -7.89
C LEU A 111 -12.97 -16.65 -7.45
N LEU A 112 -13.13 -16.42 -6.14
CA LEU A 112 -13.95 -15.33 -5.61
C LEU A 112 -13.44 -13.96 -6.10
N ARG A 113 -12.13 -13.75 -6.16
CA ARG A 113 -11.55 -12.52 -6.74
C ARG A 113 -11.94 -12.34 -8.21
N MET A 114 -11.95 -13.43 -9.00
CA MET A 114 -12.36 -13.36 -10.41
C MET A 114 -13.85 -13.03 -10.55
N LEU A 115 -14.70 -13.66 -9.75
CA LEU A 115 -16.15 -13.39 -9.71
C LEU A 115 -16.43 -11.95 -9.27
N TYR A 116 -15.74 -11.48 -8.22
CA TYR A 116 -15.87 -10.12 -7.71
C TYR A 116 -15.51 -9.07 -8.76
N ARG A 117 -14.38 -9.26 -9.47
CA ARG A 117 -13.96 -8.37 -10.57
C ARG A 117 -14.96 -8.33 -11.73
N ARG A 118 -15.84 -9.32 -11.84
CA ARG A 118 -16.91 -9.41 -12.84
C ARG A 118 -18.27 -8.95 -12.31
N GLY A 119 -18.36 -8.48 -11.06
CA GLY A 119 -19.61 -8.05 -10.44
C GLY A 119 -20.57 -9.19 -10.09
N ARG A 120 -20.10 -10.45 -10.06
CA ARG A 120 -20.92 -11.62 -9.75
C ARG A 120 -20.98 -11.85 -8.25
N LEU A 121 -21.73 -11.02 -7.53
CA LEU A 121 -21.82 -11.03 -6.06
C LEU A 121 -22.73 -12.14 -5.51
N ALA A 122 -23.87 -12.42 -6.15
CA ALA A 122 -24.82 -13.44 -5.70
C ALA A 122 -24.20 -14.82 -5.40
N PRO A 123 -23.39 -15.43 -6.30
CA PRO A 123 -22.75 -16.72 -6.01
C PRO A 123 -21.68 -16.63 -4.90
N ILE A 124 -21.02 -15.47 -4.75
CA ILE A 124 -20.07 -15.23 -3.66
C ILE A 124 -20.82 -15.19 -2.33
N ASP A 125 -21.88 -14.40 -2.26
CA ASP A 125 -22.70 -14.21 -1.07
C ASP A 125 -23.32 -15.51 -0.59
N THR A 126 -23.90 -16.30 -1.51
CA THR A 126 -24.42 -17.63 -1.15
C THR A 126 -23.34 -18.51 -0.56
N PHE A 127 -22.14 -18.52 -1.17
CA PHE A 127 -21.04 -19.32 -0.67
C PHE A 127 -20.55 -18.86 0.70
N LEU A 128 -20.48 -17.55 0.95
CA LEU A 128 -20.14 -17.00 2.27
C LEU A 128 -21.19 -17.36 3.33
N HIS A 129 -22.48 -17.33 3.00
CA HIS A 129 -23.54 -17.82 3.88
C HIS A 129 -23.39 -19.31 4.19
N THR A 130 -23.08 -20.15 3.19
CA THR A 130 -22.84 -21.58 3.39
C THR A 130 -21.67 -21.84 4.32
N LEU A 131 -20.54 -21.16 4.13
CA LEU A 131 -19.38 -21.26 5.03
C LEU A 131 -19.73 -20.84 6.45
N ALA A 132 -20.52 -19.78 6.60
CA ALA A 132 -20.96 -19.33 7.91
C ALA A 132 -21.89 -20.33 8.60
N ALA A 133 -22.85 -20.90 7.86
CA ALA A 133 -23.76 -21.93 8.37
C ALA A 133 -23.05 -23.24 8.76
N GLN A 134 -21.94 -23.57 8.09
CA GLN A 134 -21.10 -24.72 8.40
C GLN A 134 -20.15 -24.49 9.58
N GLY A 135 -20.11 -23.28 10.15
CA GLY A 135 -19.25 -22.94 11.27
C GLY A 135 -17.77 -22.75 10.90
N GLU A 136 -17.44 -22.54 9.62
CA GLU A 136 -16.06 -22.38 9.14
C GLU A 136 -15.48 -20.97 9.40
N MET A 137 -15.57 -20.51 10.65
CA MET A 137 -15.21 -19.15 11.08
C MET A 137 -13.73 -18.81 10.91
N THR A 138 -12.85 -19.81 10.84
CA THR A 138 -11.40 -19.59 10.59
C THR A 138 -11.10 -19.22 9.15
N ARG A 139 -11.93 -19.68 8.20
CA ARG A 139 -11.73 -19.46 6.76
C ARG A 139 -12.49 -18.26 6.25
N LEU A 140 -13.65 -17.98 6.85
CA LEU A 140 -14.54 -16.88 6.47
C LEU A 140 -13.81 -15.53 6.30
N PRO A 141 -12.91 -15.07 7.21
CA PRO A 141 -12.28 -13.75 7.10
C PRO A 141 -11.47 -13.59 5.82
N SER A 142 -10.80 -14.67 5.40
CA SER A 142 -9.95 -14.69 4.21
C SER A 142 -10.73 -14.56 2.91
N LEU A 143 -12.05 -14.71 2.93
CA LEU A 143 -12.94 -14.63 1.77
C LEU A 143 -13.99 -13.52 1.89
N LEU A 144 -14.32 -13.11 3.11
CA LEU A 144 -15.39 -12.17 3.41
C LEU A 144 -15.28 -10.85 2.64
N GLY A 145 -14.06 -10.34 2.45
CA GLY A 145 -13.85 -9.09 1.72
C GLY A 145 -14.26 -9.11 0.24
N PHE A 146 -14.65 -10.25 -0.33
CA PHE A 146 -15.21 -10.34 -1.68
C PHE A 146 -16.74 -10.35 -1.71
N GLY A 147 -17.40 -10.40 -0.55
CA GLY A 147 -18.87 -10.37 -0.46
C GLY A 147 -19.46 -9.01 -0.76
N SER A 148 -20.77 -8.96 -0.89
CA SER A 148 -21.51 -7.69 -0.94
C SER A 148 -21.53 -6.99 0.42
N THR A 149 -21.79 -5.68 0.42
CA THR A 149 -21.89 -4.86 1.63
C THR A 149 -22.81 -5.47 2.70
N PRO A 150 -24.04 -5.95 2.40
CA PRO A 150 -24.90 -6.60 3.39
C PRO A 150 -24.27 -7.83 4.05
N VAL A 151 -23.67 -8.72 3.25
CA VAL A 151 -23.07 -9.97 3.75
C VAL A 151 -21.84 -9.67 4.61
N VAL A 152 -21.00 -8.72 4.18
CA VAL A 152 -19.86 -8.29 4.99
C VAL A 152 -20.33 -7.71 6.31
N ALA A 153 -21.31 -6.80 6.30
CA ALA A 153 -21.85 -6.20 7.52
C ALA A 153 -22.41 -7.24 8.50
N GLN A 154 -23.04 -8.30 7.98
CA GLN A 154 -23.60 -9.38 8.80
C GLN A 154 -22.52 -10.19 9.53
N TYR A 155 -21.43 -10.55 8.85
CA TYR A 155 -20.45 -11.52 9.39
C TYR A 155 -19.16 -10.91 9.92
N ILE A 156 -18.86 -9.64 9.62
CA ILE A 156 -17.59 -9.01 9.96
C ILE A 156 -17.29 -9.06 11.46
N GLY A 157 -18.29 -8.86 12.33
CA GLY A 157 -18.09 -8.87 13.78
C GLY A 157 -17.51 -10.18 14.32
N GLN A 158 -18.00 -11.31 13.80
CA GLN A 158 -17.51 -12.64 14.17
C GLN A 158 -16.21 -12.98 13.46
N ALA A 159 -16.08 -12.62 12.18
CA ALA A 159 -14.92 -12.92 11.37
C ALA A 159 -13.63 -12.20 11.85
N LEU A 160 -13.75 -11.00 12.41
CA LEU A 160 -12.59 -10.22 12.88
C LEU A 160 -11.75 -10.91 13.97
N GLN A 161 -12.32 -11.86 14.70
CA GLN A 161 -11.61 -12.60 15.74
C GLN A 161 -10.55 -13.55 15.16
N TYR A 162 -10.77 -14.04 13.94
CA TYR A 162 -9.89 -15.00 13.26
C TYR A 162 -9.12 -14.38 12.07
N ALA A 163 -9.32 -13.08 11.82
CA ALA A 163 -8.77 -12.41 10.65
C ALA A 163 -7.25 -12.25 10.74
N ALA A 164 -6.53 -12.61 9.67
CA ALA A 164 -5.12 -12.28 9.52
C ALA A 164 -4.93 -10.82 9.04
N ILE A 165 -3.70 -10.31 9.11
CA ILE A 165 -3.36 -8.94 8.64
C ILE A 165 -3.80 -8.72 7.19
N SER A 166 -3.60 -9.72 6.33
CA SER A 166 -3.99 -9.66 4.91
C SER A 166 -5.50 -9.49 4.72
N ASP A 167 -6.30 -10.05 5.63
CA ASP A 167 -7.76 -10.06 5.55
C ASP A 167 -8.30 -8.70 6.00
N LEU A 168 -7.77 -8.18 7.11
CA LEU A 168 -8.07 -6.83 7.58
C LEU A 168 -7.73 -5.77 6.54
N ARG A 169 -6.55 -5.87 5.92
CA ARG A 169 -6.14 -4.94 4.87
C ARG A 169 -7.08 -5.03 3.65
N ARG A 170 -7.55 -6.23 3.31
CA ARG A 170 -8.51 -6.39 2.22
C ARG A 170 -9.85 -5.75 2.56
N LEU A 171 -10.37 -6.01 3.76
CA LEU A 171 -11.61 -5.40 4.25
C LEU A 171 -11.50 -3.87 4.30
N ALA A 172 -10.36 -3.32 4.74
CA ALA A 172 -10.13 -1.88 4.76
C ALA A 172 -10.14 -1.25 3.35
N ASN A 173 -9.65 -1.97 2.34
CA ASN A 173 -9.66 -1.49 0.95
C ASN A 173 -11.02 -1.64 0.27
N LEU A 174 -11.75 -2.73 0.51
CA LEU A 174 -12.99 -3.07 -0.22
C LEU A 174 -14.27 -2.64 0.50
N HIS A 175 -14.25 -2.59 1.84
CA HIS A 175 -15.40 -2.25 2.68
C HIS A 175 -15.02 -1.27 3.82
N PRO A 176 -14.43 -0.10 3.48
CA PRO A 176 -14.03 0.89 4.47
C PRO A 176 -15.23 1.41 5.31
N ASP A 177 -16.41 1.56 4.69
CA ASP A 177 -17.65 2.03 5.31
C ASP A 177 -18.26 1.06 6.34
N ILE A 178 -17.77 -0.18 6.38
CA ILE A 178 -18.23 -1.19 7.35
C ILE A 178 -17.18 -1.35 8.44
N LEU A 179 -15.91 -1.52 8.04
CA LEU A 179 -14.85 -1.85 8.99
C LEU A 179 -14.54 -0.69 9.93
N LEU A 180 -14.52 0.55 9.44
CA LEU A 180 -14.14 1.69 10.27
C LEU A 180 -15.19 2.01 11.36
N PRO A 181 -16.51 2.10 11.06
CA PRO A 181 -17.52 2.26 12.10
C PRO A 181 -17.53 1.11 13.11
N LEU A 182 -17.27 -0.12 12.67
CA LEU A 182 -17.18 -1.26 13.57
C LEU A 182 -16.00 -1.14 14.55
N LEU A 183 -14.82 -0.77 14.06
CA LEU A 183 -13.66 -0.52 14.93
C LEU A 183 -13.93 0.64 15.90
N GLN A 184 -14.60 1.69 15.44
CA GLN A 184 -15.00 2.81 16.29
C GLN A 184 -15.97 2.38 17.40
N ALA A 185 -17.00 1.60 17.06
CA ALA A 185 -17.94 1.05 18.05
C ALA A 185 -17.23 0.15 19.06
N GLN A 186 -16.28 -0.68 18.62
CA GLN A 186 -15.47 -1.52 19.52
C GLN A 186 -14.62 -0.69 20.48
N VAL A 187 -13.92 0.33 19.97
CA VAL A 187 -13.10 1.23 20.82
C VAL A 187 -13.98 1.99 21.82
N GLN A 188 -15.16 2.48 21.41
CA GLN A 188 -16.08 3.21 22.28
C GLN A 188 -16.73 2.33 23.37
N ALA A 189 -16.97 1.06 23.08
CA ALA A 189 -17.53 0.11 24.04
C ALA A 189 -16.49 -0.42 25.05
N SER A 190 -15.20 -0.28 24.74
CA SER A 190 -14.11 -0.75 25.59
C SER A 190 -13.74 0.26 26.67
N THR A 191 -13.59 -0.20 27.90
CA THR A 191 -12.96 0.59 28.98
C THR A 191 -11.44 0.56 28.88
N GLU A 192 -10.87 -0.55 28.41
CA GLU A 192 -9.46 -0.74 28.08
C GLU A 192 -9.32 -1.41 26.71
N LEU A 193 -8.33 -1.01 25.91
CA LEU A 193 -8.14 -1.63 24.59
C LEU A 193 -7.39 -2.94 24.71
N GLU A 194 -8.09 -4.03 24.41
CA GLU A 194 -7.49 -5.35 24.29
C GLU A 194 -6.38 -5.37 23.22
N PRO A 195 -5.30 -6.15 23.43
CA PRO A 195 -4.20 -6.26 22.48
C PRO A 195 -4.65 -6.62 21.05
N GLY A 196 -5.70 -7.44 20.91
CA GLY A 196 -6.25 -7.81 19.61
C GLY A 196 -6.87 -6.61 18.86
N LEU A 197 -7.51 -5.68 19.57
CA LEU A 197 -8.09 -4.48 18.96
C LEU A 197 -6.99 -3.50 18.54
N ILE A 198 -5.97 -3.30 19.36
CA ILE A 198 -4.78 -2.49 19.02
C ILE A 198 -4.10 -3.06 17.75
N TRP A 199 -3.93 -4.39 17.70
CA TRP A 199 -3.37 -5.06 16.54
C TRP A 199 -4.22 -4.85 15.27
N ARG A 200 -5.55 -4.99 15.36
CA ARG A 200 -6.47 -4.75 14.25
C ARG A 200 -6.38 -3.30 13.74
N MET A 201 -6.38 -2.33 14.65
CA MET A 201 -6.21 -0.91 14.32
C MET A 201 -4.90 -0.68 13.58
N ASN A 202 -3.77 -1.18 14.10
CA ASN A 202 -2.47 -1.02 13.47
C ASN A 202 -2.38 -1.69 12.08
N ALA A 203 -3.12 -2.78 11.85
CA ALA A 203 -3.15 -3.44 10.55
C ALA A 203 -3.82 -2.59 9.45
N VAL A 204 -4.83 -1.79 9.82
CA VAL A 204 -5.63 -0.98 8.89
C VAL A 204 -5.25 0.50 8.86
N LEU A 205 -4.59 1.00 9.90
CA LEU A 205 -4.22 2.40 10.04
C LEU A 205 -3.45 2.96 8.83
N PRO A 206 -2.44 2.27 8.25
CA PRO A 206 -1.76 2.80 7.07
C PRO A 206 -2.67 2.99 5.85
N ILE A 207 -3.72 2.17 5.72
CA ILE A 207 -4.69 2.26 4.61
C ILE A 207 -5.64 3.43 4.86
N PHE A 208 -6.24 3.49 6.05
CA PHE A 208 -7.18 4.57 6.38
C PHE A 208 -6.51 5.92 6.56
N ALA A 209 -5.24 5.99 6.97
CA ALA A 209 -4.50 7.24 6.94
C ALA A 209 -4.40 7.81 5.52
N GLU A 210 -4.27 6.96 4.49
CA GLU A 210 -4.19 7.40 3.11
C GLU A 210 -5.56 7.80 2.55
N THR A 211 -6.60 7.00 2.79
CA THR A 211 -7.91 7.14 2.14
C THR A 211 -8.91 7.96 2.96
N ARG A 212 -8.83 7.91 4.28
CA ARG A 212 -9.78 8.51 5.25
C ARG A 212 -9.05 9.08 6.49
N PRO A 213 -8.10 10.01 6.31
CA PRO A 213 -7.25 10.49 7.40
C PRO A 213 -8.04 11.10 8.57
N ASP A 214 -9.13 11.83 8.29
CA ASP A 214 -9.92 12.49 9.33
C ASP A 214 -10.67 11.50 10.21
N GLU A 215 -11.32 10.50 9.59
CA GLU A 215 -12.03 9.45 10.32
C GLU A 215 -11.05 8.56 11.11
N MET A 216 -9.88 8.25 10.54
CA MET A 216 -8.84 7.50 11.25
C MET A 216 -8.27 8.31 12.42
N LEU A 217 -8.07 9.61 12.26
CA LEU A 217 -7.64 10.50 13.35
C LEU A 217 -8.69 10.53 14.46
N ALA A 218 -9.97 10.68 14.12
CA ALA A 218 -11.05 10.63 15.10
C ALA A 218 -11.05 9.31 15.89
N LEU A 219 -10.85 8.18 15.21
CA LEU A 219 -10.70 6.88 15.87
C LEU A 219 -9.48 6.83 16.82
N VAL A 220 -8.33 7.36 16.39
CA VAL A 220 -7.13 7.45 17.24
C VAL A 220 -7.38 8.32 18.48
N MET A 221 -8.08 9.45 18.35
CA MET A 221 -8.43 10.32 19.48
C MET A 221 -9.35 9.65 20.50
N ILE A 222 -10.25 8.77 20.04
CA ILE A 222 -11.08 7.97 20.96
C ILE A 222 -10.21 6.90 21.62
N ALA A 223 -9.40 6.19 20.84
CA ALA A 223 -8.53 5.12 21.34
C ALA A 223 -7.48 5.60 22.35
N SER A 224 -6.99 6.83 22.21
CA SER A 224 -5.97 7.42 23.08
C SER A 224 -6.44 7.63 24.52
N ARG A 225 -7.76 7.59 24.78
CA ARG A 225 -8.33 7.61 26.14
C ARG A 225 -8.09 6.30 26.90
N HIS A 226 -7.82 5.23 26.17
CA HIS A 226 -7.78 3.86 26.67
C HIS A 226 -6.43 3.17 26.41
N THR A 227 -5.54 3.79 25.62
CA THR A 227 -4.21 3.24 25.32
C THR A 227 -3.17 4.34 25.05
N PRO A 228 -1.90 4.15 25.45
CA PRO A 228 -0.82 5.05 25.05
C PRO A 228 -0.64 5.10 23.54
N LEU A 229 -0.42 6.30 22.98
CA LEU A 229 -0.22 6.51 21.55
C LEU A 229 1.00 5.75 21.01
N ALA A 230 1.99 5.48 21.85
CA ALA A 230 3.17 4.68 21.49
C ALA A 230 2.83 3.24 21.06
N ARG A 231 1.64 2.72 21.40
CA ARG A 231 1.17 1.39 20.94
C ARG A 231 0.53 1.43 19.55
N LEU A 232 0.25 2.62 19.03
CA LEU A 232 -0.37 2.82 17.73
C LEU A 232 0.68 3.21 16.67
N GLN A 233 0.54 2.68 15.46
CA GLN A 233 1.44 2.97 14.34
C GLN A 233 1.07 4.29 13.67
N LEU A 234 1.24 5.43 14.36
CA LEU A 234 0.70 6.73 13.92
C LEU A 234 1.50 7.42 12.79
N GLN A 235 2.69 6.93 12.44
CA GLN A 235 3.56 7.56 11.43
C GLN A 235 2.88 7.80 10.05
N PRO A 236 2.04 6.90 9.51
CA PRO A 236 1.29 7.17 8.29
C PRO A 236 0.34 8.37 8.42
N LEU A 237 -0.25 8.57 9.60
CA LEU A 237 -1.17 9.67 9.86
C LEU A 237 -0.42 11.00 10.01
N VAL A 238 0.82 10.99 10.53
CA VAL A 238 1.72 12.17 10.53
C VAL A 238 1.97 12.71 9.12
N ALA A 239 1.95 11.86 8.10
CA ALA A 239 2.10 12.31 6.71
C ALA A 239 0.90 13.14 6.23
N LYS A 240 -0.28 12.99 6.84
CA LYS A 240 -1.57 13.48 6.35
C LYS A 240 -2.24 14.53 7.24
N ARG A 241 -2.10 14.39 8.55
CA ARG A 241 -2.65 15.29 9.61
C ARG A 241 -1.58 15.58 10.66
N PRO A 242 -0.49 16.27 10.29
CA PRO A 242 0.62 16.50 11.21
C PRO A 242 0.25 17.49 12.32
N ASN A 243 -0.43 18.60 12.04
CA ASN A 243 -0.81 19.59 13.07
C ASN A 243 -1.71 18.97 14.13
N GLU A 244 -2.77 18.29 13.70
CA GLU A 244 -3.76 17.69 14.60
C GLU A 244 -3.15 16.58 15.47
N LEU A 245 -2.18 15.84 14.93
CA LEU A 245 -1.42 14.88 15.73
C LEU A 245 -0.47 15.55 16.72
N VAL A 246 0.14 16.68 16.37
CA VAL A 246 0.94 17.46 17.32
C VAL A 246 0.05 17.93 18.47
N ASP A 247 -1.12 18.49 18.17
CA ASP A 247 -2.08 18.91 19.20
C ASP A 247 -2.53 17.76 20.10
N LEU A 248 -2.84 16.59 19.52
CA LEU A 248 -3.20 15.40 20.28
C LEU A 248 -2.06 14.96 21.22
N LEU A 249 -0.83 14.93 20.72
CA LEU A 249 0.35 14.55 21.51
C LEU A 249 0.62 15.51 22.66
N LEU A 250 0.49 16.81 22.39
CA LEU A 250 0.70 17.85 23.39
C LEU A 250 -0.40 17.85 24.44
N GLY A 251 -1.66 17.65 24.03
CA GLY A 251 -2.81 17.58 24.94
C GLY A 251 -2.75 16.40 25.91
N LEU A 252 -2.21 15.26 25.47
CA LEU A 252 -2.08 14.07 26.32
C LEU A 252 -0.78 14.01 27.12
N GLY A 253 0.21 14.84 26.79
CA GLY A 253 1.55 14.78 27.39
C GLY A 253 2.30 13.46 27.11
N ASP A 254 1.85 12.69 26.12
CA ASP A 254 2.40 11.36 25.81
C ASP A 254 3.80 11.47 25.19
N ARG A 255 4.67 10.51 25.48
CA ARG A 255 6.04 10.40 24.97
C ARG A 255 6.12 9.38 23.84
N SER A 256 5.37 9.61 22.77
CA SER A 256 5.50 8.81 21.56
C SER A 256 6.68 9.28 20.71
N SER A 257 7.40 8.37 20.07
CA SER A 257 8.59 8.67 19.25
C SER A 257 8.26 8.90 17.76
N LEU A 258 7.28 9.76 17.48
CA LEU A 258 6.92 10.09 16.09
C LEU A 258 7.94 11.04 15.46
N ASN A 259 8.19 10.86 14.16
CA ASN A 259 9.08 11.73 13.39
C ASN A 259 8.26 12.64 12.47
N PHE A 260 8.39 13.96 12.68
CA PHE A 260 7.69 14.97 11.87
C PHE A 260 8.57 15.59 10.77
N SER A 261 9.87 15.28 10.71
CA SER A 261 10.82 15.89 9.78
C SER A 261 10.41 15.76 8.30
N ARG A 262 9.75 14.64 7.94
CA ARG A 262 9.25 14.44 6.56
C ARG A 262 8.03 15.30 6.22
N SER A 263 7.20 15.61 7.22
CA SER A 263 5.96 16.37 7.11
C SER A 263 6.11 17.85 7.47
N ILE A 264 7.34 18.33 7.72
CA ILE A 264 7.60 19.70 8.20
C ILE A 264 6.91 20.81 7.39
N GLN A 265 6.79 20.62 6.07
CA GLN A 265 6.20 21.62 5.17
C GLN A 265 4.69 21.79 5.34
N ARG A 266 4.07 20.82 6.02
CA ARG A 266 2.65 20.81 6.32
C ARG A 266 2.36 21.25 7.75
N LEU A 267 3.41 21.44 8.56
CA LEU A 267 3.29 22.03 9.89
C LEU A 267 3.30 23.54 9.77
N ASP A 268 2.48 24.22 10.57
CA ASP A 268 2.63 25.66 10.73
C ASP A 268 3.77 25.99 11.72
N LEU A 269 4.13 27.27 11.78
CA LEU A 269 5.23 27.73 12.64
C LEU A 269 4.97 27.41 14.11
N GLU A 270 3.74 27.60 14.60
CA GLU A 270 3.41 27.38 16.02
C GLU A 270 3.65 25.93 16.42
N HIS A 271 3.16 24.97 15.61
CA HIS A 271 3.37 23.55 15.86
C HIS A 271 4.84 23.15 15.78
N ILE A 272 5.61 23.73 14.84
CA ILE A 272 7.06 23.49 14.76
C ILE A 272 7.75 23.94 16.04
N LEU A 273 7.46 25.17 16.51
CA LEU A 273 8.07 25.70 17.75
C LEU A 273 7.71 24.83 18.96
N ARG A 274 6.43 24.43 19.10
CA ARG A 274 5.97 23.54 20.18
C ARG A 274 6.66 22.17 20.15
N LEU A 275 6.90 21.60 18.96
CA LEU A 275 7.66 20.36 18.82
C LEU A 275 9.13 20.52 19.22
N MET A 276 9.75 21.66 18.93
CA MET A 276 11.14 21.94 19.27
C MET A 276 11.38 22.14 20.78
N GLU A 277 10.35 22.53 21.53
CA GLU A 277 10.42 22.65 22.99
C GLU A 277 10.39 21.29 23.70
N ARG A 278 10.01 20.22 22.99
CA ARG A 278 9.94 18.90 23.61
C ARG A 278 11.31 18.22 23.68
N PRO A 279 11.60 17.50 24.78
CA PRO A 279 12.88 16.81 24.96
C PRO A 279 13.05 15.54 24.11
N ASP A 280 11.98 15.02 23.52
CA ASP A 280 11.92 13.74 22.80
C ASP A 280 12.40 13.80 21.34
N ARG A 281 12.94 14.94 20.89
CA ARG A 281 13.58 15.13 19.57
C ARG A 281 12.74 14.61 18.39
N MET A 282 11.45 14.93 18.38
CA MET A 282 10.51 14.56 17.30
C MET A 282 10.86 15.17 15.93
N LEU A 283 11.68 16.23 15.95
CA LEU A 283 12.35 16.83 14.79
C LEU A 283 13.84 16.51 14.85
N SER A 284 14.23 15.37 14.28
CA SER A 284 15.63 14.99 14.18
C SER A 284 16.30 15.64 12.96
N GLN A 285 17.61 15.92 13.08
CA GLN A 285 18.48 16.35 11.99
C GLN A 285 17.97 17.61 11.26
N PRO A 286 18.10 18.81 11.87
CA PRO A 286 17.63 20.07 11.29
C PRO A 286 18.14 20.31 9.87
N GLU A 287 19.35 19.84 9.54
CA GLU A 287 19.91 19.88 8.19
C GLU A 287 18.99 19.31 7.08
N TRP A 288 18.10 18.35 7.40
CA TRP A 288 17.28 17.67 6.40
C TRP A 288 15.95 18.39 6.16
N TRP A 289 15.40 19.03 7.18
CA TRP A 289 14.06 19.61 7.15
C TRP A 289 14.06 21.14 7.17
N PHE A 290 15.07 21.80 7.73
CA PHE A 290 15.08 23.26 7.91
C PHE A 290 15.01 24.01 6.57
N ARG A 291 15.72 23.53 5.54
CA ARG A 291 15.67 24.08 4.18
C ARG A 291 14.29 24.00 3.52
N ARG A 292 13.40 23.13 4.03
CA ARG A 292 12.07 22.89 3.47
C ARG A 292 11.04 23.89 3.99
N ILE A 293 11.36 24.65 5.04
CA ILE A 293 10.52 25.65 5.67
C ILE A 293 10.63 27.00 4.92
N PRO A 294 9.56 27.82 4.85
CA PRO A 294 9.64 29.20 4.34
C PRO A 294 10.75 30.02 5.01
N VAL A 295 11.38 30.94 4.25
CA VAL A 295 12.53 31.74 4.73
C VAL A 295 12.19 32.55 5.97
N GLU A 296 10.99 33.13 6.03
CA GLU A 296 10.53 33.95 7.17
C GLU A 296 10.46 33.14 8.47
N GLN A 297 9.90 31.93 8.39
CA GLN A 297 9.80 31.02 9.53
C GLN A 297 11.18 30.51 9.97
N ARG A 298 12.11 30.30 9.02
CA ARG A 298 13.49 29.92 9.33
C ARG A 298 14.20 30.95 10.21
N ALA A 299 13.98 32.24 9.98
CA ALA A 299 14.56 33.30 10.81
C ALA A 299 14.14 33.16 12.28
N VAL A 300 12.83 33.03 12.51
CA VAL A 300 12.25 32.88 13.85
C VAL A 300 12.77 31.63 14.56
N ILE A 301 12.79 30.49 13.86
CA ILE A 301 13.28 29.22 14.42
C ILE A 301 14.77 29.33 14.77
N TYR A 302 15.56 29.92 13.87
CA TYR A 302 17.00 30.09 14.08
C TYR A 302 17.28 30.94 15.32
N GLU A 303 16.67 32.11 15.43
CA GLU A 303 16.88 33.04 16.54
C GLU A 303 16.60 32.39 17.90
N ARG A 304 15.60 31.50 17.98
CA ARG A 304 15.18 30.87 19.22
C ARG A 304 15.97 29.59 19.56
N TYR A 305 16.36 28.79 18.56
CA TYR A 305 16.86 27.43 18.81
C TYR A 305 18.25 27.12 18.25
N ALA A 306 18.89 28.04 17.51
CA ALA A 306 20.20 27.80 16.89
C ALA A 306 21.25 27.26 17.86
N ARG A 307 21.20 27.70 19.12
CA ARG A 307 22.12 27.25 20.18
C ARG A 307 22.20 25.73 20.31
N GLY A 308 21.09 25.02 20.12
CA GLY A 308 21.03 23.57 20.21
C GLY A 308 21.55 22.83 18.98
N TRP A 309 21.90 23.54 17.90
CA TRP A 309 22.37 22.97 16.64
C TRP A 309 23.89 23.04 16.46
N TYR A 310 24.58 23.82 17.29
CA TYR A 310 26.03 23.85 17.30
C TYR A 310 26.58 22.54 17.89
N ASN A 311 27.68 22.06 17.30
CA ASN A 311 28.44 20.96 17.87
C ASN A 311 29.30 21.45 19.07
N ALA A 312 30.09 20.54 19.65
CA ALA A 312 30.99 20.85 20.77
C ALA A 312 32.08 21.88 20.45
N GLU A 313 32.35 22.13 19.15
CA GLU A 313 33.31 23.12 18.65
C GLU A 313 32.62 24.43 18.24
N GLU A 314 31.37 24.63 18.66
CA GLU A 314 30.52 25.78 18.32
C GLU A 314 30.29 25.97 16.80
N CYS A 315 30.45 24.90 16.03
CA CYS A 315 30.26 24.89 14.59
C CYS A 315 28.84 24.45 14.23
N LEU A 316 28.22 25.19 13.32
CA LEU A 316 26.95 24.86 12.66
C LEU A 316 27.25 24.18 11.34
N SER A 317 26.47 23.17 10.95
CA SER A 317 26.70 22.47 9.69
C SER A 317 26.55 23.41 8.49
N LEU A 318 27.37 23.21 7.44
CA LEU A 318 27.30 23.99 6.20
C LEU A 318 25.89 23.98 5.58
N ALA A 319 25.21 22.83 5.64
CA ALA A 319 23.85 22.68 5.14
C ALA A 319 22.85 23.58 5.87
N LEU A 320 23.01 23.77 7.18
CA LEU A 320 22.18 24.69 7.95
C LEU A 320 22.51 26.15 7.62
N VAL A 321 23.79 26.52 7.54
CA VAL A 321 24.19 27.89 7.15
C VAL A 321 23.64 28.23 5.76
N ALA A 322 23.76 27.31 4.79
CA ALA A 322 23.18 27.47 3.46
C ALA A 322 21.67 27.73 3.49
N ALA A 323 20.97 27.11 4.45
CA ALA A 323 19.54 27.23 4.62
C ALA A 323 19.12 28.48 5.40
N LEU A 324 20.03 29.26 5.99
CA LEU A 324 19.66 30.49 6.71
C LEU A 324 19.16 31.59 5.75
N PRO A 325 18.32 32.53 6.23
CA PRO A 325 18.05 33.78 5.53
C PRO A 325 19.35 34.57 5.33
N ARG A 326 19.36 35.49 4.36
CA ARG A 326 20.58 36.14 3.85
C ARG A 326 21.44 36.76 4.96
N GLU A 327 20.84 37.55 5.84
CA GLU A 327 21.59 38.27 6.88
C GLU A 327 22.19 37.31 7.92
N GLN A 328 21.40 36.37 8.44
CA GLN A 328 21.89 35.36 9.39
C GLN A 328 22.95 34.46 8.74
N ARG A 329 22.81 34.14 7.44
CA ARG A 329 23.80 33.39 6.68
C ARG A 329 25.14 34.15 6.62
N TYR A 330 25.12 35.44 6.33
CA TYR A 330 26.33 36.28 6.30
C TYR A 330 27.00 36.35 7.68
N GLN A 331 26.20 36.52 8.73
CA GLN A 331 26.71 36.55 10.10
C GLN A 331 27.38 35.23 10.49
N GLU A 332 26.72 34.10 10.22
CA GLU A 332 27.30 32.79 10.51
C GLU A 332 28.54 32.51 9.66
N ALA A 333 28.54 32.85 8.37
CA ALA A 333 29.71 32.68 7.51
C ALA A 333 30.94 33.40 8.08
N ARG A 334 30.78 34.68 8.47
CA ARG A 334 31.84 35.46 9.13
C ARG A 334 32.28 34.82 10.45
N ARG A 335 31.33 34.40 11.29
CA ARG A 335 31.61 33.76 12.58
C ARG A 335 32.46 32.50 12.40
N HIS A 336 32.06 31.60 11.50
CA HIS A 336 32.77 30.34 11.27
C HIS A 336 34.17 30.53 10.69
N LEU A 337 34.37 31.52 9.81
CA LEU A 337 35.70 31.85 9.29
C LEU A 337 36.66 32.38 10.37
N ALA A 338 36.10 33.00 11.42
CA ALA A 338 36.81 33.51 12.58
C ALA A 338 36.92 32.51 13.75
N LEU A 339 36.27 31.34 13.69
CA LEU A 339 36.28 30.36 14.78
C LEU A 339 37.68 29.77 15.01
N PRO A 340 38.24 29.85 16.23
CA PRO A 340 39.55 29.26 16.53
C PRO A 340 39.62 27.76 16.26
N ALA A 341 38.54 27.03 16.51
CA ALA A 341 38.45 25.58 16.28
C ALA A 341 38.67 25.18 14.81
N LEU A 342 38.35 26.07 13.87
CA LEU A 342 38.50 25.84 12.43
C LEU A 342 39.78 26.45 11.84
N ALA A 343 40.54 27.25 12.61
CA ALA A 343 41.70 27.98 12.11
C ALA A 343 42.78 27.06 11.50
N THR A 344 42.98 25.89 12.10
CA THR A 344 43.94 24.87 11.62
C THR A 344 43.33 23.87 10.63
N ARG A 345 42.05 24.02 10.25
CA ARG A 345 41.30 23.09 9.40
C ARG A 345 40.74 23.80 8.15
N PRO A 346 41.60 24.27 7.23
CA PRO A 346 41.18 25.07 6.09
C PRO A 346 40.16 24.37 5.18
N LEU A 347 40.27 23.04 5.00
CA LEU A 347 39.29 22.26 4.23
C LEU A 347 37.87 22.27 4.81
N GLN A 348 37.73 22.42 6.14
CA GLN A 348 36.43 22.56 6.81
C GLN A 348 35.99 24.03 6.91
N ARG A 349 36.95 24.97 6.98
CA ARG A 349 36.71 26.40 7.19
C ARG A 349 36.33 27.15 5.91
N LEU A 350 37.05 26.93 4.81
CA LEU A 350 36.87 27.67 3.57
C LEU A 350 35.48 27.52 2.92
N PRO A 351 34.78 26.36 3.01
CA PRO A 351 33.43 26.25 2.49
C PRO A 351 32.45 27.31 3.04
N TYR A 352 32.66 27.85 4.25
CA TYR A 352 31.83 28.92 4.79
C TYR A 352 31.98 30.25 4.04
N ALA A 353 33.11 30.49 3.35
CA ALA A 353 33.32 31.70 2.55
C ALA A 353 32.36 31.81 1.37
N THR A 354 31.83 30.68 0.87
CA THR A 354 30.81 30.66 -0.20
C THR A 354 29.51 31.36 0.20
N TYR A 355 29.31 31.57 1.50
CA TYR A 355 28.12 32.19 2.05
C TYR A 355 28.32 33.67 2.41
N LEU A 356 29.50 34.25 2.20
CA LEU A 356 29.75 35.69 2.39
C LEU A 356 29.16 36.54 1.25
N PRO A 357 29.04 37.87 1.42
CA PRO A 357 28.96 38.79 0.30
C PRO A 357 30.15 38.58 -0.66
N TRP A 358 29.91 38.81 -1.96
CA TRP A 358 30.89 38.51 -3.01
C TRP A 358 32.29 39.09 -2.74
N ASP A 359 32.37 40.37 -2.39
CA ASP A 359 33.65 41.06 -2.18
C ASP A 359 34.46 40.47 -1.00
N GLU A 360 33.75 40.06 0.06
CA GLU A 360 34.36 39.41 1.23
C GLU A 360 34.78 37.97 0.91
N ALA A 361 33.97 37.23 0.14
CA ALA A 361 34.29 35.88 -0.30
C ALA A 361 35.57 35.87 -1.15
N VAL A 362 35.66 36.75 -2.14
CA VAL A 362 36.85 36.89 -3.02
C VAL A 362 38.09 37.23 -2.20
N THR A 363 37.97 38.20 -1.29
CA THR A 363 39.08 38.60 -0.41
C THR A 363 39.56 37.43 0.45
N THR A 364 38.63 36.64 0.98
CA THR A 364 38.92 35.49 1.85
C THR A 364 39.57 34.33 1.09
N LEU A 365 39.14 34.05 -0.14
CA LEU A 365 39.57 32.90 -0.94
C LEU A 365 40.84 33.15 -1.75
N THR A 366 41.13 34.40 -2.12
CA THR A 366 42.30 34.79 -2.94
C THR A 366 43.64 34.19 -2.47
N PRO A 367 43.97 34.16 -1.16
CA PRO A 367 45.21 33.52 -0.68
C PRO A 367 45.28 32.02 -0.96
N PHE A 368 44.14 31.34 -1.06
CA PHE A 368 44.04 29.89 -1.23
C PHE A 368 44.03 29.45 -2.68
N ILE A 369 43.55 30.31 -3.60
CA ILE A 369 43.59 30.07 -5.06
C ILE A 369 45.04 29.86 -5.55
N LYS A 370 46.02 30.49 -4.89
CA LYS A 370 47.46 30.38 -5.22
C LYS A 370 48.23 29.46 -4.27
N ASN A 371 47.55 28.66 -3.45
CA ASN A 371 48.20 27.80 -2.46
C ASN A 371 48.98 26.66 -3.14
N PRO A 372 50.18 26.26 -2.66
CA PRO A 372 50.87 25.09 -3.21
C PRO A 372 50.07 23.78 -3.05
N ASP A 373 49.18 23.69 -2.05
CA ASP A 373 48.30 22.54 -1.84
C ASP A 373 47.20 22.45 -2.92
N PRO A 374 47.16 21.39 -3.74
CA PRO A 374 46.14 21.24 -4.79
C PRO A 374 44.72 21.09 -4.25
N GLU A 375 44.51 20.53 -3.06
CA GLU A 375 43.16 20.37 -2.48
C GLU A 375 42.60 21.73 -2.06
N LEU A 376 43.44 22.58 -1.46
CA LEU A 376 43.05 23.94 -1.08
C LEU A 376 42.81 24.85 -2.30
N ARG A 377 43.55 24.65 -3.39
CA ARG A 377 43.30 25.35 -4.66
C ARG A 377 42.03 24.89 -5.34
N ALA A 378 41.72 23.60 -5.29
CA ALA A 378 40.49 23.09 -5.90
C ALA A 378 39.24 23.52 -5.12
N LEU A 379 39.39 23.77 -3.82
CA LEU A 379 38.31 24.20 -2.93
C LEU A 379 38.01 25.71 -3.01
N ALA A 380 39.03 26.54 -3.29
CA ALA A 380 38.96 28.00 -3.32
C ALA A 380 38.67 28.55 -4.71
#